data_AF-A0AAX0R1K5-F1
#
_entry.id   AF-A0AAX0R1K5-F1
#
_cell.length_a   1.000
_cell.length_b   1.000
_cell.length_c   1.000
_cell.angle_alpha   90.00
_cell.angle_beta   90.00
_cell.angle_gamma   90.00
#
_symmetry.space_group_name_H-M   'P 1'
#
loop_
_entity.id
_entity.type
_entity.pdbx_description
1 polymer ?
#
loop_
_entity_poly.entity_id
_entity_poly.type
_entity_poly.pdbx_seq_one_letter_code
_entity_poly.pdbx_strand_id
1 'polypeptide(L)'
;MNFRPASLVCGGIDMSDIPSMPYRLLWGERRVVSVANLTRSDGAEFFSIGKAAGVRCFTSVYPLEHANEALDDLRAGRVSGAAVIVP
;
A
#
# COMPACT_ATOMS: atom_id res chain seq x y z
N MET A 1 -27.97 16.33 8.88
CA MET A 1 -26.79 15.72 8.22
C MET A 1 -26.49 14.42 8.93
N ASN A 2 -26.46 13.28 8.22
CA ASN A 2 -26.14 11.99 8.81
C ASN A 2 -24.62 11.79 8.77
N PHE A 3 -23.93 11.93 9.90
CA PHE A 3 -22.49 11.69 9.97
C PHE A 3 -22.25 10.19 10.17
N ARG A 4 -21.42 9.61 9.30
CA ARG A 4 -20.95 8.23 9.47
C ARG A 4 -19.51 8.26 10.01
N PRO A 5 -19.20 7.46 11.05
CA PRO A 5 -17.83 7.29 11.51
C PRO A 5 -16.98 6.70 10.39
N ALA A 6 -15.70 7.11 10.32
CA ALA A 6 -14.77 6.66 9.28
C ALA A 6 -13.31 6.75 9.75
N SER A 7 -12.44 5.96 9.13
CA SER A 7 -10.99 6.00 9.39
C SER A 7 -10.22 6.20 8.09
N LEU A 8 -9.32 7.17 8.06
CA LEU A 8 -8.26 7.29 7.06
C LEU A 8 -6.98 6.69 7.64
N VAL A 9 -6.44 5.66 6.98
CA VAL A 9 -5.19 5.00 7.37
C VAL A 9 -4.11 5.36 6.36
N CYS A 10 -3.09 6.09 6.80
CA CYS A 10 -1.95 6.49 5.98
C CYS A 10 -0.87 5.40 6.05
N GLY A 11 -0.68 4.67 4.96
CA GLY A 11 0.38 3.65 4.81
C GLY A 11 1.52 4.05 3.88
N GLY A 12 1.45 5.22 3.24
CA GLY A 12 2.55 5.76 2.46
C GLY A 12 3.61 6.37 3.36
N ILE A 13 4.88 6.07 3.07
CA ILE A 13 6.02 6.80 3.65
C ILE A 13 6.22 8.03 2.77
N ASP A 14 5.72 9.17 3.22
CA ASP A 14 5.96 10.46 2.58
C ASP A 14 6.68 11.38 3.57
N MET A 15 7.57 12.23 3.05
CA MET A 15 8.37 13.15 3.86
C MET A 15 7.75 14.55 3.94
N SER A 16 6.53 14.73 3.41
CA SER A 16 5.80 16.00 3.46
C SER A 16 4.93 16.13 4.71
N ASP A 17 4.67 17.38 5.12
CA ASP A 17 3.72 17.67 6.20
C ASP A 17 2.30 17.29 5.78
N ILE A 18 1.47 16.88 6.75
CA ILE A 18 0.03 16.69 6.49
C ILE A 18 -0.58 18.03 6.08
N PRO A 19 -1.19 18.14 4.88
CA PRO A 19 -1.80 19.39 4.44
C PRO A 19 -2.93 19.86 5.35
N SER A 20 -3.10 21.17 5.49
CA SER A 20 -4.20 21.74 6.27
C SER A 20 -5.56 21.33 5.70
N MET A 21 -6.50 20.96 6.56
CA MET A 21 -7.88 20.65 6.16
C MET A 21 -8.93 21.29 7.09
N PRO A 22 -10.14 21.58 6.59
CA PRO A 22 -11.23 22.08 7.43
C PRO A 22 -11.62 21.08 8.52
N TYR A 23 -11.67 21.51 9.79
CA TYR A 23 -12.02 20.65 10.92
C TYR A 23 -13.38 19.94 10.77
N ARG A 24 -14.34 20.55 10.07
CA ARG A 24 -15.64 19.93 9.76
C ARG A 24 -15.54 18.59 9.03
N LEU A 25 -14.41 18.32 8.36
CA LEU A 25 -14.16 17.03 7.71
C LEU A 25 -13.81 15.94 8.74
N LEU A 26 -13.20 16.30 9.87
CA LEU A 26 -12.84 15.38 10.96
C LEU A 26 -13.97 15.20 11.99
N TRP A 27 -14.84 16.20 12.17
CA TRP A 27 -15.99 16.12 13.06
C TRP A 27 -16.94 14.94 12.70
N GLY A 28 -17.53 14.32 13.73
CA GLY A 28 -18.45 13.19 13.57
C GLY A 28 -17.77 11.82 13.64
N GLU A 29 -16.90 11.62 14.65
CA GLU A 29 -16.24 10.33 14.94
C GLU A 29 -15.36 9.80 13.81
N ARG A 30 -14.69 10.71 13.08
CA ARG A 30 -13.69 10.34 12.08
C ARG A 30 -12.30 10.45 12.65
N ARG A 31 -11.40 9.58 12.19
CA ARG A 31 -9.99 9.57 12.61
C ARG A 31 -9.04 9.47 11.42
N VAL A 32 -7.87 10.08 11.58
CA VAL A 32 -6.70 9.92 10.69
C VAL A 32 -5.61 9.25 11.52
N VAL A 33 -5.06 8.14 11.02
CA VAL A 33 -4.03 7.36 11.71
C VAL A 33 -2.93 6.95 10.74
N SER A 34 -1.71 6.80 11.24
CA SER A 34 -0.60 6.21 10.48
C SER A 34 -0.46 4.72 10.80
N VAL A 35 0.12 3.98 9.85
CA VAL A 35 0.63 2.62 10.05
C VAL A 35 2.03 2.55 9.47
N ALA A 36 2.98 2.00 10.23
CA ALA A 36 4.39 2.00 9.84
C ALA A 36 5.06 0.62 9.99
N ASN A 37 4.61 -0.21 10.93
CA ASN A 37 5.22 -1.49 11.23
C ASN A 37 4.29 -2.63 10.82
N LEU A 38 4.86 -3.64 10.15
CA LEU A 38 4.31 -4.99 10.10
C LEU A 38 5.30 -5.92 10.79
N THR A 39 4.78 -6.78 11.65
CA THR A 39 5.54 -7.90 12.21
C THR A 39 5.52 -9.08 11.27
N ARG A 40 6.44 -10.03 11.49
CA ARG A 40 6.40 -11.33 10.81
C ARG A 40 5.08 -12.08 11.06
N SER A 41 4.51 -11.93 12.26
CA SER A 41 3.22 -12.53 12.62
C SER A 41 2.08 -11.97 11.78
N ASP A 42 2.04 -10.64 11.63
CA ASP A 42 1.03 -9.97 10.79
C ASP A 42 1.07 -10.47 9.35
N GLY A 43 2.27 -10.66 8.80
CA GLY A 43 2.45 -11.22 7.47
C GLY A 43 1.90 -12.65 7.35
N ALA A 44 2.20 -13.53 8.31
CA ALA A 44 1.72 -14.91 8.30
C ALA A 44 0.18 -14.99 8.38
N GLU A 45 -0.43 -14.18 9.24
CA GLU A 45 -1.88 -14.08 9.36
C GLU A 45 -2.49 -13.53 8.07
N PHE A 46 -1.92 -12.46 7.53
CA PHE A 46 -2.39 -11.84 6.30
C PHE A 46 -2.36 -12.79 5.10
N PHE A 47 -1.32 -13.60 4.92
CA PHE A 47 -1.25 -14.55 3.80
C PHE A 47 -2.37 -15.60 3.85
N SER A 48 -2.77 -16.03 5.04
CA SER A 48 -3.91 -16.94 5.22
C SER A 48 -5.21 -16.28 4.77
N ILE A 49 -5.46 -15.05 5.23
CA ILE A 49 -6.65 -14.25 4.89
C ILE A 49 -6.68 -13.94 3.39
N GLY A 50 -5.57 -13.45 2.83
CA GLY A 50 -5.46 -13.08 1.42
C GLY A 50 -5.74 -14.26 0.48
N LYS A 51 -5.26 -15.45 0.84
CA LYS A 51 -5.57 -16.68 0.11
C LYS A 51 -7.06 -17.01 0.18
N ALA A 52 -7.68 -16.96 1.36
CA ALA A 52 -9.10 -17.22 1.54
C ALA A 52 -9.99 -16.22 0.79
N ALA A 53 -9.57 -14.95 0.71
CA ALA A 53 -10.23 -13.90 -0.03
C ALA A 53 -9.99 -13.95 -1.56
N GLY A 54 -9.13 -14.86 -2.05
CA GLY A 54 -8.83 -14.99 -3.47
C GLY A 54 -7.96 -13.87 -4.03
N VAL A 55 -7.16 -13.19 -3.19
CA VAL A 55 -6.23 -12.14 -3.63
C VAL A 55 -5.19 -12.75 -4.57
N ARG A 56 -5.03 -12.16 -5.76
CA ARG A 56 -4.00 -12.54 -6.73
C ARG A 56 -3.09 -11.35 -7.03
N CYS A 57 -1.79 -11.58 -6.90
CA CYS A 57 -0.78 -10.62 -7.32
C CYS A 57 -0.68 -10.62 -8.84
N PHE A 58 -0.69 -9.41 -9.43
CA PHE A 58 -0.27 -9.22 -10.81
C PHE A 58 1.22 -8.90 -10.79
N THR A 59 2.02 -9.70 -11.49
CA THR A 59 3.48 -9.57 -11.46
C THR A 59 4.06 -9.60 -12.85
N SER A 60 5.08 -8.78 -13.08
CA SER A 60 5.96 -8.85 -14.24
C SER A 60 7.28 -9.47 -13.80
N VAL A 61 7.66 -10.59 -14.39
CA VAL A 61 8.84 -11.35 -13.98
C VAL A 61 10.02 -10.97 -14.87
N TYR A 62 11.16 -10.65 -14.24
CA TYR A 62 12.42 -10.35 -14.91
C TYR A 62 13.49 -11.32 -14.40
N PRO A 63 14.35 -11.85 -15.28
CA PRO A 63 15.51 -12.58 -14.82
C PRO A 63 16.52 -11.62 -14.15
N LEU A 64 17.39 -12.15 -13.29
CA LEU A 64 18.33 -11.34 -12.50
C LEU A 64 19.23 -10.45 -13.37
N GLU A 65 19.68 -10.93 -14.52
CA GLU A 65 20.48 -10.18 -15.48
C GLU A 65 19.78 -8.92 -16.01
N HIS A 66 18.43 -8.87 -15.97
CA HIS A 66 17.62 -7.74 -16.43
C HIS A 66 17.11 -6.86 -15.28
N ALA A 67 17.69 -6.95 -14.08
CA ALA A 67 17.26 -6.14 -12.94
C ALA A 67 17.26 -4.63 -13.22
N ASN A 68 18.21 -4.12 -14.02
CA ASN A 68 18.25 -2.71 -14.40
C ASN A 68 17.07 -2.31 -15.30
N GLU A 69 16.66 -3.19 -16.22
CA GLU A 69 15.48 -2.96 -17.06
C GLU A 69 14.20 -2.91 -16.21
N ALA A 70 14.08 -3.81 -15.23
CA ALA A 70 12.96 -3.81 -14.28
C ALA A 70 12.87 -2.50 -13.48
N LEU A 71 14.00 -1.93 -13.06
CA LEU A 71 14.06 -0.64 -12.36
C LEU A 71 13.66 0.52 -13.27
N ASP A 72 14.11 0.53 -14.52
CA ASP A 72 13.76 1.57 -15.48
C ASP A 72 12.28 1.52 -15.87
N ASP A 73 11.72 0.32 -16.04
CA ASP A 73 10.29 0.12 -16.25
C ASP A 73 9.46 0.59 -15.06
N LEU A 74 9.90 0.28 -13.83
CA LEU A 74 9.25 0.74 -12.61
C LEU A 74 9.25 2.27 -12.53
N ARG A 75 10.40 2.91 -12.74
CA ARG A 75 10.53 4.38 -12.70
C ARG A 75 9.68 5.06 -13.77
N ALA A 76 9.59 4.47 -14.95
CA ALA A 76 8.80 5.00 -16.05
C ALA A 76 7.29 4.68 -15.95
N GLY A 77 6.86 3.99 -14.89
CA GLY A 77 5.46 3.62 -14.70
C GLY A 77 4.94 2.55 -15.67
N ARG A 78 5.84 1.73 -16.24
CA ARG A 78 5.49 0.65 -17.19
C ARG A 78 5.11 -0.66 -16.50
N VAL A 79 5.33 -0.78 -15.19
CA VAL A 79 4.96 -1.96 -14.40
C VAL A 79 3.51 -1.87 -13.93
N SER A 80 2.73 -2.91 -14.22
CA SER A 80 1.42 -3.14 -13.58
C SER A 80 1.56 -4.16 -12.45
N GLY A 81 1.22 -3.77 -11.22
CA GLY A 81 1.40 -4.61 -10.04
C GLY A 81 2.85 -4.55 -9.52
N ALA A 82 3.52 -5.70 -9.41
CA ALA A 82 4.90 -5.77 -8.91
C ALA A 82 5.88 -6.32 -9.96
N ALA A 83 7.07 -5.72 -10.06
CA ALA A 83 8.20 -6.33 -10.74
C ALA A 83 8.87 -7.36 -9.81
N VAL A 84 9.09 -8.57 -10.31
CA VAL A 84 9.67 -9.68 -9.53
C VAL A 84 10.93 -10.16 -10.23
N ILE A 85 12.05 -10.14 -9.51
CA ILE A 85 13.32 -10.69 -9.99
C ILE A 85 13.38 -12.18 -9.64
N VAL A 86 13.68 -13.01 -10.63
CA VAL A 86 13.97 -14.44 -10.45
C VAL A 86 15.47 -14.71 -10.67
N PRO A 87 16.12 -15.53 -9.83
CA PRO A 87 17.53 -15.88 -9.97
C PRO A 87 17.86 -16.68 -11.24
#